data_AF-A0A6M3ZNH2-F1
#
_entry.id   AF-A0A6M3ZNH2-F1
#
_cell.length_a   1.000
_cell.length_b   1.000
_cell.length_c   1.000
_cell.angle_alpha   90.00
_cell.angle_beta   90.00
_cell.angle_gamma   90.00
#
_symmetry.space_group_name_H-M   'P 1'
#
loop_
_entity.id
_entity.type
_entity.pdbx_description
1 polymer ?
#
loop_
_entity_poly.entity_id
_entity_poly.type
_entity_poly.pdbx_seq_one_letter_code
_entity_poly.pdbx_strand_id
1 'polypeptide(L)'
;MKKLAAIGLSGVLAMAGLFASASAYAHGHFYGGVVIGGPVWVPPPVYYPPPVYVERVPAPVYVEPARQDYWYYCPESKGYYPYVQNCPSPWMKVVPNTPAGPGGPPPQ
;
A
#
# COMPACT_ATOMS: atom_id res chain seq x y z
N MET A 1 58.51 88.93 16.54
CA MET A 1 58.51 87.49 16.19
C MET A 1 57.30 86.71 16.73
N LYS A 2 56.86 86.90 17.99
CA LYS A 2 55.68 86.19 18.56
C LYS A 2 54.33 86.44 17.85
N LYS A 3 54.10 87.65 17.31
CA LYS A 3 52.83 87.99 16.62
C LYS A 3 52.64 87.27 15.27
N LEU A 4 53.74 86.95 14.57
CA LEU A 4 53.70 86.25 13.28
C LEU A 4 53.39 84.76 13.47
N ALA A 5 53.89 84.15 14.55
CA ALA A 5 53.59 82.76 14.90
C ALA A 5 52.10 82.55 15.27
N ALA A 6 51.48 83.50 15.98
CA ALA A 6 50.08 83.41 16.38
C ALA A 6 49.10 83.53 15.19
N ILE A 7 49.44 84.36 14.20
CA ILE A 7 48.64 84.52 12.98
C ILE A 7 48.77 83.26 12.09
N GLY A 8 49.98 82.71 11.95
CA GLY A 8 50.19 81.45 11.24
C GLY A 8 49.43 80.29 11.87
N LEU A 9 49.45 80.18 13.20
CA LEU A 9 48.74 79.11 13.92
C LEU A 9 47.21 79.22 13.76
N SER A 10 46.67 80.44 13.79
CA SER A 10 45.23 80.66 13.62
C SER A 10 44.77 80.36 12.20
N GLY A 11 45.58 80.71 11.19
CA GLY A 11 45.28 80.38 9.79
C GLY A 11 45.27 78.88 9.52
N VAL A 12 46.22 78.13 10.10
CA VAL A 12 46.27 76.67 9.98
C VAL A 12 45.08 76.01 10.68
N LEU A 13 44.68 76.49 11.87
CA LEU A 13 43.51 75.96 12.58
C LEU A 13 42.21 76.19 11.80
N ALA A 14 42.05 77.36 11.20
CA ALA A 14 40.87 77.68 10.41
C ALA A 14 40.77 76.81 9.14
N MET A 15 41.89 76.60 8.44
CA MET A 15 41.94 75.71 7.28
C MET A 15 41.68 74.25 7.65
N ALA A 16 42.21 73.78 8.77
CA ALA A 16 41.94 72.43 9.28
C ALA A 16 40.45 72.23 9.62
N GLY A 17 39.80 73.24 10.22
CA GLY A 17 38.36 73.20 10.51
C GLY A 17 37.48 73.16 9.25
N LEU A 18 37.87 73.89 8.20
CA LEU A 18 37.16 73.88 6.92
C LEU A 18 37.32 72.53 6.19
N PHE A 19 38.50 71.92 6.21
CA PHE A 19 38.71 70.59 5.62
C PHE A 19 37.99 69.47 6.40
N ALA A 20 37.90 69.58 7.73
CA ALA A 20 37.21 68.58 8.56
C ALA A 20 35.68 68.59 8.39
N SER A 21 35.10 69.74 8.00
CA SER A 21 33.65 69.91 7.84
C SER A 21 33.11 69.51 6.46
N ALA A 22 33.98 69.37 5.45
CA ALA A 22 33.60 68.85 4.13
C ALA A 22 33.12 67.38 4.19
N SER A 23 33.63 66.60 5.15
CA SER A 23 33.30 65.18 5.34
C SER A 23 31.89 64.95 5.91
N ALA A 24 31.29 65.97 6.55
CA ALA A 24 30.00 65.85 7.22
C ALA A 24 28.80 65.92 6.25
N TYR A 25 29.00 66.41 5.02
CA TYR A 25 27.96 66.52 4.00
C TYR A 25 28.00 65.40 2.96
N ALA A 26 28.88 64.40 3.13
CA ALA A 26 28.93 63.24 2.26
C ALA A 26 27.79 62.26 2.61
N HIS A 27 26.60 62.51 2.06
CA HIS A 27 25.52 61.52 2.07
C HIS A 27 25.78 60.47 0.99
N GLY A 28 26.19 59.28 1.41
CA GLY A 28 26.29 58.12 0.52
C GLY A 28 24.90 57.64 0.14
N HIS A 29 24.52 57.80 -1.12
CA HIS A 29 23.34 57.14 -1.67
C HIS A 29 23.68 55.68 -1.98
N PHE A 30 23.15 54.75 -1.18
CA PHE A 30 23.25 53.32 -1.47
C PHE A 30 22.10 52.90 -2.38
N TYR A 31 22.40 52.66 -3.66
CA TYR A 31 21.47 52.06 -4.61
C TYR A 31 21.57 50.54 -4.54
N GLY A 32 21.02 49.95 -3.48
CA GLY A 32 20.86 48.50 -3.36
C GLY A 32 19.38 48.14 -3.35
N GLY A 33 18.90 47.56 -4.44
CA GLY A 33 17.55 47.00 -4.50
C GLY A 33 17.49 45.64 -3.80
N VAL A 34 16.46 45.42 -2.98
CA VAL A 34 16.13 44.09 -2.45
C VAL A 34 15.14 43.45 -3.43
N VAL A 35 15.59 42.42 -4.15
CA VAL A 35 14.73 41.67 -5.08
C VAL A 35 13.98 40.62 -4.28
N ILE A 36 12.72 40.91 -3.94
CA ILE A 36 11.81 39.96 -3.28
C ILE A 36 10.94 39.32 -4.37
N GLY A 37 11.05 38.00 -4.55
CA GLY A 37 10.20 37.25 -5.48
C GLY A 37 10.90 36.74 -6.75
N GLY A 38 12.09 36.15 -6.60
CA GLY A 38 12.69 35.37 -7.69
C GLY A 38 11.83 34.14 -8.07
N PRO A 39 11.97 33.60 -9.30
CA PRO A 39 11.14 32.51 -9.77
C PRO A 39 11.34 31.25 -8.92
N VAL A 40 10.26 30.81 -8.27
CA VAL A 40 10.24 29.56 -7.51
C VAL A 40 10.04 28.41 -8.48
N TRP A 41 11.02 27.51 -8.55
CA TRP A 41 10.87 26.26 -9.29
C TRP A 41 10.00 25.30 -8.48
N VAL A 42 8.84 24.94 -9.01
CA VAL A 42 7.92 23.97 -8.41
C VAL A 42 7.95 22.70 -9.26
N PRO A 43 8.29 21.53 -8.69
CA PRO A 43 8.25 20.29 -9.42
C PRO A 43 6.82 19.96 -9.82
N PRO A 44 6.61 19.40 -11.03
CA PRO A 44 5.29 19.00 -11.47
C PRO A 44 4.74 17.89 -10.56
N PRO A 45 3.42 17.84 -10.32
CA PRO A 45 2.80 16.80 -9.52
C PRO A 45 2.99 15.43 -10.17
N VAL A 46 3.39 14.45 -9.36
CA VAL A 46 3.57 13.05 -9.80
C VAL A 46 2.21 12.34 -9.72
N TYR A 47 1.73 11.86 -10.87
CA TYR A 47 0.50 11.08 -10.93
C TYR A 47 0.80 9.59 -10.83
N TYR A 48 0.18 8.92 -9.85
CA TYR A 48 0.27 7.47 -9.69
C TYR A 48 -1.01 6.81 -10.23
N PRO A 49 -0.89 5.75 -11.04
CA PRO A 49 -2.07 5.01 -11.48
C PRO A 49 -2.71 4.28 -10.29
N PRO A 50 -4.05 4.13 -10.30
CA PRO A 50 -4.75 3.40 -9.24
C PRO A 50 -4.34 1.91 -9.25
N PRO A 51 -4.33 1.25 -8.08
CA PRO A 51 -4.05 -0.18 -8.00
C PRO A 51 -5.14 -0.98 -8.73
N VAL A 52 -4.71 -1.99 -9.50
CA VAL A 52 -5.62 -2.94 -10.16
C VAL A 52 -5.92 -4.09 -9.19
N TYR A 53 -7.19 -4.23 -8.82
CA TYR A 53 -7.65 -5.33 -7.99
C TYR A 53 -8.05 -6.52 -8.87
N VAL A 54 -7.43 -7.68 -8.63
CA VAL A 54 -7.82 -8.93 -9.29
C VAL A 54 -8.75 -9.69 -8.35
N GLU A 55 -10.00 -9.87 -8.77
CA GLU A 55 -10.97 -10.73 -8.08
C GLU A 55 -10.42 -12.16 -8.01
N ARG A 56 -10.27 -12.69 -6.80
CA ARG A 56 -9.80 -14.06 -6.60
C ARG A 56 -10.95 -15.02 -6.87
N VAL A 57 -10.89 -15.74 -7.99
CA VAL A 57 -11.85 -16.81 -8.28
C VAL A 57 -11.71 -17.90 -7.19
N PRO A 58 -12.81 -18.35 -6.57
CA PRO A 58 -12.76 -19.44 -5.59
C PRO A 58 -12.25 -20.73 -6.25
N ALA A 59 -11.44 -21.49 -5.51
CA ALA A 59 -10.93 -22.77 -5.99
C ALA A 59 -12.10 -23.74 -6.23
N PRO A 60 -12.04 -24.57 -7.29
CA PRO A 60 -13.05 -25.59 -7.53
C PRO A 60 -13.05 -26.59 -6.35
N VAL A 61 -14.22 -26.77 -5.74
CA VAL A 61 -14.43 -27.75 -4.68
C VAL A 61 -14.58 -29.13 -5.34
N TYR A 62 -13.73 -30.08 -4.96
CA TYR A 62 -13.88 -31.47 -5.36
C TYR A 62 -15.07 -32.11 -4.63
N VAL A 63 -16.02 -32.65 -5.37
CA VAL A 63 -17.15 -33.43 -4.83
C VAL A 63 -16.85 -34.90 -5.07
N GLU A 64 -16.63 -35.65 -4.01
CA GLU A 64 -16.44 -37.10 -4.11
C GLU A 64 -17.77 -37.77 -4.45
N PRO A 65 -17.84 -38.61 -5.51
CA PRO A 65 -19.05 -39.36 -5.82
C PRO A 65 -19.39 -40.29 -4.66
N ALA A 66 -20.66 -40.28 -4.22
CA ALA A 66 -21.13 -41.10 -3.12
C ALA A 66 -20.77 -42.58 -3.36
N ARG A 67 -20.07 -43.19 -2.40
CA ARG A 67 -19.76 -44.62 -2.41
C ARG A 67 -21.07 -45.40 -2.45
N GLN A 68 -21.33 -46.07 -3.56
CA GLN A 68 -22.50 -46.93 -3.70
C GLN A 68 -22.19 -48.26 -3.00
N ASP A 69 -22.68 -48.42 -1.78
CA ASP A 69 -22.67 -49.71 -1.11
C ASP A 69 -23.82 -50.56 -1.67
N TYR A 70 -23.53 -51.79 -2.06
CA TYR A 70 -24.49 -52.69 -2.70
C TYR A 70 -24.82 -53.87 -1.79
N TRP A 71 -26.08 -54.31 -1.82
CA TRP A 71 -26.49 -55.58 -1.20
C TRP A 71 -26.67 -56.67 -2.26
N TYR A 72 -26.48 -57.92 -1.85
CA TYR A 72 -26.66 -59.09 -2.70
C TYR A 72 -27.90 -59.86 -2.26
N TYR A 73 -28.90 -59.92 -3.14
CA TYR A 73 -30.17 -60.59 -2.93
C TYR A 73 -30.24 -61.92 -3.68
N CYS A 74 -30.67 -62.98 -2.99
CA CYS A 74 -30.93 -64.28 -3.57
C CYS A 74 -32.44 -64.42 -3.84
N PRO A 75 -32.89 -64.54 -5.11
CA PRO A 75 -34.30 -64.66 -5.43
C PRO A 75 -34.93 -66.00 -5.00
N GLU A 76 -34.15 -67.09 -5.01
CA GLU A 76 -34.63 -68.44 -4.64
C GLU A 76 -34.96 -68.55 -3.15
N SER A 77 -34.04 -68.14 -2.28
CA SER A 77 -34.24 -68.17 -0.82
C SER A 77 -34.88 -66.89 -0.28
N LYS A 78 -35.16 -65.91 -1.16
CA LYS A 78 -35.72 -64.59 -0.84
C LYS A 78 -34.99 -63.85 0.29
N GLY A 79 -33.66 -63.96 0.32
CA GLY A 79 -32.86 -63.41 1.42
C GLY A 79 -31.59 -62.72 0.92
N TYR A 80 -30.93 -62.00 1.81
CA TYR A 80 -29.72 -61.24 1.51
C TYR A 80 -28.46 -61.95 2.04
N TYR A 81 -27.33 -61.75 1.37
CA TYR A 81 -26.02 -62.09 1.94
C TYR A 81 -25.73 -61.16 3.14
N PRO A 82 -25.19 -61.64 4.28
CA PRO A 82 -24.66 -62.98 4.56
C PRO A 82 -25.66 -63.97 5.19
N TYR A 83 -26.93 -63.57 5.40
CA TYR A 83 -27.96 -64.42 6.01
C TYR A 83 -28.20 -65.70 5.21
N VAL A 84 -28.09 -65.59 3.88
CA VAL A 84 -28.06 -66.71 2.96
C VAL A 84 -26.62 -66.89 2.48
N GLN A 85 -26.02 -68.04 2.79
CA GLN A 85 -24.62 -68.32 2.46
C GLN A 85 -24.45 -68.88 1.04
N ASN A 86 -25.45 -69.62 0.55
CA ASN A 86 -25.41 -70.26 -0.77
C ASN A 86 -26.70 -69.97 -1.53
N CYS A 87 -26.57 -69.39 -2.72
CA CYS A 87 -27.69 -69.12 -3.62
C CYS A 87 -27.55 -70.02 -4.86
N PRO A 88 -28.54 -70.88 -5.18
CA PRO A 88 -28.51 -71.72 -6.38
C PRO A 88 -28.50 -70.91 -7.69
N SER A 89 -29.04 -69.70 -7.64
CA SER A 89 -29.08 -68.72 -8.73
C SER A 89 -28.00 -67.65 -8.55
N PRO A 90 -27.60 -66.91 -9.62
CA PRO A 90 -26.71 -65.76 -9.47
C PRO A 90 -27.32 -64.70 -8.53
N TRP A 91 -26.48 -64.11 -7.68
CA TRP A 91 -26.87 -63.04 -6.77
C TRP A 91 -27.26 -61.76 -7.52
N MET A 92 -28.35 -61.13 -7.09
CA MET A 92 -28.83 -59.86 -7.63
C MET A 92 -28.26 -58.69 -6.80
N LYS A 93 -27.56 -57.76 -7.45
CA LYS A 93 -27.09 -56.53 -6.80
C LYS A 93 -28.22 -55.53 -6.69
N VAL A 94 -28.50 -55.06 -5.46
CA VAL A 94 -29.50 -54.02 -5.20
C VAL A 94 -28.88 -52.84 -4.47
N VAL A 95 -29.35 -51.64 -4.80
CA VAL A 95 -28.95 -50.41 -4.11
C VAL A 95 -29.79 -50.31 -2.83
N PRO A 96 -29.17 -50.20 -1.64
CA PRO A 96 -29.86 -49.99 -0.38
C PRO A 96 -30.67 -48.70 -0.44
N ASN A 97 -31.98 -48.79 -0.24
CA ASN A 97 -32.85 -47.64 -0.02
C ASN A 97 -33.29 -47.61 1.45
N THR A 98 -32.32 -47.65 2.37
CA THR A 98 -32.60 -47.63 3.81
C THR A 98 -32.15 -46.32 4.45
N PRO A 99 -32.86 -45.90 5.52
CA PRO A 99 -32.49 -44.70 6.26
C PRO A 99 -31.13 -44.81 6.97
N ALA A 100 -30.56 -46.03 7.06
CA ALA A 100 -29.24 -46.29 7.63
C ALA A 100 -28.07 -45.82 6.75
N GLY A 101 -28.35 -45.38 5.52
CA GLY A 101 -27.33 -44.92 4.57
C GLY A 101 -26.59 -46.06 3.86
N PRO A 102 -25.74 -45.72 2.88
CA PRO A 102 -24.87 -46.68 2.21
C PRO A 102 -23.94 -47.30 3.28
N GLY A 103 -24.06 -48.61 3.48
CA GLY A 103 -23.27 -49.36 4.46
C GLY A 103 -24.09 -50.01 5.59
N GLY A 104 -25.40 -49.76 5.68
CA GLY A 104 -26.27 -50.47 6.63
C GLY A 104 -26.38 -51.98 6.33
N PRO A 105 -26.65 -52.82 7.34
CA PRO A 105 -26.93 -54.23 7.11
C PRO A 105 -28.24 -54.40 6.30
N PRO A 106 -28.32 -55.41 5.41
CA PRO A 106 -29.54 -55.69 4.67
C PRO A 106 -30.68 -56.09 5.62
N PRO A 107 -31.95 -55.87 5.22
CA PRO A 107 -33.09 -56.38 5.96
C PRO A 107 -33.06 -57.92 6.01
N GLN A 108 -33.57 -58.47 7.11
CA GLN A 108 -33.73 -59.92 7.31
C GLN A 108 -34.97 -60.44 6.58
#